data_AF-F3NGM4-F1
#
_entry.id   AF-F3NGM4-F1
#
_cell.length_a   1.000
_cell.length_b   1.000
_cell.length_c   1.000
_cell.angle_alpha   90.00
_cell.angle_beta   90.00
_cell.angle_gamma   90.00
#
_symmetry.space_group_name_H-M   'P 1'
#
loop_
_entity.id
_entity.type
_entity.pdbx_description
1 polymer ?
#
loop_
_entity_poly.entity_id
_entity_poly.type
_entity_poly.pdbx_seq_one_letter_code
_entity_poly.pdbx_strand_id
1 'polypeptide(L)'
;MDEERRGPARRRAQGQLEAQVLAALRAAPGPVTAGWVRERLGATLAYTTVITILTRLQGKHAVTRERVGRSFTWTAASDEAGLAAHRMRRVLDGESDREAVLASFVSGLTDQDERLLRALLRRTEDVPAEHGTVPAPSSEGPPAAGPPESPAGLPEGRGR
;
A
#
# COMPACT_ATOMS: atom_id res chain seq x y z
N MET A 1 10.76 37.87 5.27
CA MET A 1 11.05 37.01 6.44
C MET A 1 9.69 36.62 7.04
N ASP A 2 9.06 35.56 6.55
CA ASP A 2 7.71 35.12 6.99
C ASP A 2 7.52 33.60 6.90
N GLU A 3 8.58 32.81 7.09
CA GLU A 3 8.49 31.33 6.96
C GLU A 3 8.43 30.56 8.29
N GLU A 4 8.73 31.21 9.42
CA GLU A 4 8.97 30.47 10.68
C GLU A 4 7.71 30.27 11.55
N ARG A 5 6.61 30.97 11.27
CA ARG A 5 5.35 30.87 12.03
C ARG A 5 4.38 29.78 11.57
N ARG A 6 4.71 29.00 10.54
CA ARG A 6 3.87 27.87 10.06
C ARG A 6 4.05 26.56 10.85
N GLY A 7 4.92 26.60 11.87
CA GLY A 7 4.70 26.18 13.26
C GLY A 7 4.30 24.72 13.62
N PRO A 8 4.86 24.16 14.71
CA PRO A 8 4.54 22.82 15.25
C PRO A 8 3.06 22.59 15.58
N ALA A 9 2.23 23.63 15.69
CA ALA A 9 0.78 23.53 15.84
C ALA A 9 0.10 22.82 14.66
N ARG A 10 0.54 23.07 13.42
CA ARG A 10 -0.01 22.41 12.22
C ARG A 10 0.35 20.92 12.18
N ARG A 11 1.55 20.57 12.63
CA ARG A 11 1.99 19.16 12.78
C ARG A 11 1.17 18.42 13.85
N ARG A 12 0.84 19.09 14.96
CA ARG A 12 -0.03 18.54 16.01
C ARG A 12 -1.46 18.33 15.53
N ALA A 13 -2.07 19.34 14.88
CA ALA A 13 -3.42 19.22 14.32
C ALA A 13 -3.51 18.10 13.25
N GLN A 14 -2.49 17.99 12.41
CA GLN A 14 -2.36 16.90 11.44
C GLN A 14 -2.28 15.53 12.10
N GLY A 15 -1.48 15.39 13.16
CA GLY A 15 -1.37 14.14 13.93
C GLY A 15 -2.69 13.77 14.62
N GLN A 16 -3.43 14.76 15.12
CA GLN A 16 -4.74 14.57 15.73
C GLN A 16 -5.75 14.03 14.71
N LEU A 17 -5.77 14.57 13.49
CA LEU A 17 -6.66 14.08 12.44
C LEU A 17 -6.32 12.65 11.98
N GLU A 18 -5.03 12.32 11.85
CA GLU A 18 -4.60 10.95 11.55
C GLU A 18 -5.07 9.96 12.63
N ALA A 19 -4.97 10.33 13.90
CA ALA A 19 -5.45 9.51 15.02
C ALA A 19 -6.97 9.31 14.99
N GLN A 20 -7.74 10.37 14.69
CA GLN A 20 -9.20 10.28 14.58
C GLN A 20 -9.63 9.38 13.41
N VAL A 21 -8.97 9.47 12.25
CA VAL A 21 -9.23 8.58 11.11
C VAL A 21 -8.98 7.12 11.47
N LEU A 22 -7.86 6.82 12.13
CA LEU A 22 -7.56 5.46 12.58
C LEU A 22 -8.58 4.95 13.61
N ALA A 23 -9.01 5.80 14.55
CA ALA A 23 -10.05 5.43 15.52
C ALA A 23 -11.38 5.13 14.83
N ALA A 24 -11.78 5.92 13.84
CA ALA A 24 -12.98 5.68 13.06
C ALA A 24 -12.92 4.34 12.29
N LEU A 25 -11.78 4.04 11.65
CA LEU A 25 -11.58 2.79 10.92
C LEU A 25 -11.55 1.56 11.83
N ARG A 26 -10.99 1.66 13.04
CA ARG A 26 -11.01 0.56 14.03
C ARG A 26 -12.41 0.28 14.58
N ALA A 27 -13.24 1.32 14.69
CA ALA A 27 -14.63 1.20 15.13
C ALA A 27 -15.58 0.74 14.00
N ALA A 28 -15.10 0.63 12.77
CA ALA A 28 -15.91 0.17 11.65
C ALA A 28 -16.17 -1.35 11.77
N PRO A 29 -17.38 -1.82 11.44
CA PRO A 29 -17.70 -3.25 11.47
C PRO A 29 -17.04 -4.05 10.31
N GLY A 30 -16.32 -3.38 9.41
CA GLY A 30 -15.67 -3.96 8.25
C GLY A 30 -15.00 -2.89 7.38
N PRO A 31 -14.60 -3.23 6.14
CA PRO A 31 -14.04 -2.26 5.20
C PRO A 31 -15.04 -1.14 4.88
N VAL A 32 -14.61 0.13 4.98
CA VAL A 32 -15.50 1.30 4.84
C VAL A 32 -14.97 2.31 3.81
N THR A 33 -15.86 3.10 3.22
CA THR A 33 -15.47 4.11 2.21
C THR A 33 -14.89 5.37 2.87
N ALA A 34 -14.16 6.18 2.10
CA ALA A 34 -13.72 7.50 2.55
C ALA A 34 -14.90 8.44 2.90
N GLY A 35 -16.07 8.24 2.28
CA GLY A 35 -17.29 8.97 2.60
C GLY A 35 -17.79 8.64 4.02
N TRP A 36 -17.80 7.35 4.38
CA TRP A 36 -18.16 6.90 5.72
C TRP A 36 -17.21 7.48 6.79
N VAL A 37 -15.90 7.48 6.51
CA VAL A 37 -14.89 8.06 7.41
C VAL A 37 -15.14 9.57 7.60
N ARG A 38 -15.46 10.29 6.52
CA ARG A 38 -15.81 11.72 6.58
C ARG A 38 -17.04 11.97 7.45
N GLU A 39 -18.10 11.20 7.28
CA GLU A 39 -19.33 11.32 8.08
C GLU A 39 -19.06 11.13 9.57
N ARG A 40 -18.17 10.20 9.92
CA ARG A 40 -17.75 9.94 11.31
C ARG A 40 -16.94 11.09 11.93
N LEU A 41 -16.16 11.80 11.12
CA LEU A 41 -15.27 12.90 11.55
C LEU A 41 -15.95 14.27 11.56
N GLY A 42 -17.07 14.41 10.84
CA GLY A 42 -17.84 15.65 10.71
C GLY A 42 -17.92 16.13 9.27
N ALA A 43 -19.13 16.52 8.83
CA ALA A 43 -19.44 16.90 7.46
C ALA A 43 -18.74 18.18 6.97
N THR A 44 -18.14 18.96 7.88
CA THR A 44 -17.37 20.17 7.54
C THR A 44 -15.98 19.85 6.98
N LEU A 45 -15.49 18.62 7.14
CA LEU A 45 -14.22 18.19 6.60
C LEU A 45 -14.32 17.90 5.10
N ALA A 46 -13.46 18.50 4.30
CA ALA A 46 -13.45 18.24 2.86
C ALA A 46 -13.11 16.77 2.55
N TYR A 47 -13.80 16.20 1.55
CA TYR A 47 -13.59 14.81 1.13
C TYR A 47 -12.15 14.53 0.69
N THR A 48 -11.54 15.47 -0.03
CA THR A 48 -10.14 15.39 -0.47
C THR A 48 -9.18 15.34 0.71
N THR A 49 -9.46 16.05 1.81
CA THR A 49 -8.67 15.97 3.04
C THR A 49 -8.66 14.55 3.59
N VAL A 50 -9.83 13.90 3.68
CA VAL A 50 -9.94 12.51 4.14
C VAL A 50 -9.13 11.57 3.24
N ILE A 51 -9.25 11.71 1.92
CA ILE A 51 -8.47 10.93 0.95
C ILE A 51 -6.96 11.16 1.13
N THR A 52 -6.51 12.40 1.32
CA THR A 52 -5.09 12.70 1.57
C THR A 52 -4.61 12.05 2.86
N ILE A 53 -5.39 12.09 3.94
CA ILE A 53 -5.03 11.44 5.21
C ILE A 53 -4.95 9.92 5.04
N LEU A 54 -5.95 9.30 4.43
CA LEU A 54 -5.98 7.86 4.19
C LEU A 54 -4.80 7.40 3.31
N THR A 55 -4.48 8.15 2.26
CA THR A 55 -3.33 7.85 1.38
C THR A 55 -2.01 7.97 2.14
N ARG A 56 -1.88 8.97 3.01
CA ARG A 56 -0.69 9.10 3.88
C ARG A 56 -0.60 7.96 4.88
N LEU A 57 -1.72 7.55 5.49
CA LEU A 57 -1.76 6.41 6.40
C LEU A 57 -1.45 5.10 5.66
N GLN A 58 -1.84 4.98 4.39
CA GLN A 58 -1.49 3.86 3.53
C GLN A 58 0.02 3.79 3.29
N GLY A 59 0.66 4.93 2.96
CA GLY A 59 2.11 5.00 2.84
C GLY A 59 2.85 4.69 4.14
N LYS A 60 2.17 4.81 5.29
CA LYS A 60 2.65 4.40 6.61
C LYS A 60 2.29 2.96 6.97
N HIS A 61 1.56 2.24 6.11
CA HIS A 61 0.99 0.92 6.35
C HIS A 61 0.04 0.84 7.55
N ALA A 62 -0.49 1.98 8.00
CA ALA A 62 -1.44 2.04 9.12
C ALA A 62 -2.88 1.71 8.70
N VAL A 63 -3.14 1.68 7.39
CA VAL A 63 -4.41 1.28 6.77
C VAL A 63 -4.12 0.50 5.50
N THR A 64 -5.03 -0.39 5.14
CA THR A 64 -5.07 -1.04 3.83
C THR A 64 -6.24 -0.49 3.04
N ARG A 65 -6.19 -0.63 1.71
CA ARG A 65 -7.30 -0.28 0.82
C ARG A 65 -7.56 -1.41 -0.17
N GLU A 66 -8.83 -1.60 -0.49
CA GLU A 66 -9.28 -2.53 -1.51
C GLU A 66 -10.15 -1.78 -2.52
N ARG A 67 -10.05 -2.15 -3.80
CA ARG A 67 -10.86 -1.52 -4.84
C ARG A 67 -12.21 -2.23 -4.92
N VAL A 68 -13.28 -1.47 -4.71
CA VAL A 68 -14.66 -1.94 -4.86
C VAL A 68 -15.34 -1.11 -5.95
N GLY A 69 -15.48 -1.71 -7.13
CA GLY A 69 -15.98 -1.08 -8.35
C GLY A 69 -15.12 0.11 -8.79
N ARG A 70 -15.68 1.32 -8.69
CA ARG A 70 -15.01 2.60 -9.02
C ARG A 70 -14.42 3.31 -7.79
N SER A 71 -14.54 2.73 -6.61
CA SER A 71 -14.16 3.33 -5.34
C SER A 71 -13.19 2.45 -4.55
N PHE A 72 -12.69 2.97 -3.42
CA PHE A 72 -11.87 2.21 -2.48
C PHE A 72 -12.57 2.09 -1.13
N THR A 73 -12.51 0.90 -0.55
CA THR A 73 -12.77 0.66 0.86
C THR A 73 -11.45 0.64 1.61
N TRP A 74 -11.50 1.02 2.88
CA TRP A 74 -10.36 1.21 3.75
C TRP A 74 -10.57 0.42 5.03
N THR A 75 -9.50 -0.20 5.50
CA THR A 75 -9.48 -0.97 6.74
C THR A 75 -8.27 -0.51 7.56
N ALA A 76 -8.44 -0.36 8.87
CA ALA A 76 -7.29 -0.13 9.75
C ALA A 76 -6.36 -1.35 9.66
N ALA A 77 -5.05 -1.13 9.60
CA ALA A 77 -4.11 -2.22 9.77
C ALA A 77 -4.30 -2.78 11.18
N SER A 78 -4.67 -4.05 11.27
CA SER A 78 -5.03 -4.72 12.52
C SER A 78 -3.79 -4.99 13.36
N ASP A 79 -3.43 -4.05 14.23
CA ASP A 79 -3.00 -4.24 15.64
C ASP A 79 -2.18 -3.05 16.18
N GLU A 80 -2.01 -3.01 17.52
CA GLU A 80 -1.20 -2.02 18.22
C GLU A 80 0.30 -2.17 17.90
N ALA A 81 0.73 -3.39 17.60
CA ALA A 81 2.11 -3.72 17.24
C ALA A 81 2.55 -3.03 15.93
N GLY A 82 1.68 -2.99 14.91
CA GLY A 82 1.95 -2.28 13.66
C GLY A 82 2.09 -0.77 13.84
N LEU A 83 1.32 -0.19 14.77
CA LEU A 83 1.46 1.23 15.11
C LEU A 83 2.75 1.51 15.90
N ALA A 84 3.13 0.62 16.82
CA ALA A 84 4.39 0.70 17.55
C ALA A 84 5.60 0.59 16.60
N ALA A 85 5.59 -0.39 15.69
CA ALA A 85 6.61 -0.54 14.65
C ALA A 85 6.74 0.71 13.76
N HIS A 86 5.62 1.36 13.42
CA HIS A 86 5.66 2.62 12.66
C HIS A 86 6.31 3.77 13.45
N ARG A 87 6.04 3.87 14.76
CA ARG A 87 6.70 4.88 15.62
C ARG A 87 8.21 4.65 15.66
N MET A 88 8.65 3.40 15.81
CA MET A 88 10.08 3.04 15.78
C MET A 88 10.72 3.42 14.43
N ARG A 89 10.06 3.13 13.30
CA ARG A 89 10.56 3.51 11.97
C ARG A 89 10.69 5.02 11.79
N ARG A 90 9.71 5.79 12.28
CA ARG A 90 9.76 7.26 12.23
C ARG A 90 10.91 7.85 13.03
N VAL A 91 11.34 7.21 14.12
CA VAL A 91 12.54 7.63 14.85
C VAL A 91 13.76 7.41 13.95
N LEU A 92 13.91 6.21 13.39
CA LEU A 92 15.04 5.89 12.49
C LEU A 92 15.11 6.79 11.24
N ASP A 93 13.97 7.11 10.63
CA ASP A 93 13.92 7.98 9.43
C ASP A 93 14.32 9.44 9.73
N GLY A 94 14.30 9.86 11.00
CA GLY A 94 14.65 11.22 11.42
C GLY A 94 16.13 11.42 11.76
N GLU A 95 16.90 10.34 11.85
CA GLU A 95 18.29 10.36 12.31
C GLU A 95 19.26 10.27 11.12
N SER A 96 20.34 11.06 11.17
CA SER A 96 21.36 11.07 10.12
C SER A 96 22.26 9.83 10.14
N ASP A 97 22.45 9.23 11.32
CA ASP A 97 23.23 8.02 11.51
C ASP A 97 22.33 6.87 11.98
N ARG A 98 21.71 6.22 10.99
CA ARG A 98 20.79 5.11 11.23
C ARG A 98 21.49 3.87 11.80
N GLU A 99 22.75 3.66 11.42
CA GLU A 99 23.53 2.51 11.86
C GLU A 99 23.82 2.60 13.36
N ALA A 100 24.25 3.76 13.83
CA ALA A 100 24.49 4.00 15.26
C ALA A 100 23.22 3.82 16.10
N VAL A 101 22.06 4.28 15.63
CA VAL A 101 20.78 4.13 16.35
C VAL A 101 20.34 2.67 16.43
N LEU A 102 20.49 1.92 15.34
CA LEU A 102 20.18 0.49 15.32
C LEU A 102 21.13 -0.30 16.21
N ALA A 103 22.44 0.00 16.17
CA ALA A 103 23.42 -0.61 17.04
C ALA A 103 23.08 -0.36 18.52
N SER A 104 22.79 0.91 18.87
CA SER A 104 22.40 1.27 20.24
C SER A 104 21.08 0.62 20.67
N PHE A 105 20.10 0.48 19.77
CA PHE A 105 18.84 -0.20 20.06
C PHE A 105 19.06 -1.69 20.35
N VAL A 106 19.82 -2.37 19.49
CA VAL A 106 20.13 -3.80 19.65
C VAL A 106 20.92 -4.05 20.93
N SER A 107 21.88 -3.19 21.27
CA SER A 107 22.63 -3.27 22.54
C SER A 107 21.75 -3.06 23.79
N GLY A 108 20.58 -2.43 23.66
CA GLY A 108 19.64 -2.21 24.74
C GLY A 108 18.56 -3.30 24.89
N LEU A 109 18.54 -4.31 24.03
CA LEU A 109 17.57 -5.41 24.09
C LEU A 109 17.89 -6.38 25.23
N THR A 110 16.85 -7.02 25.76
CA THR A 110 17.04 -8.19 26.62
C THR A 110 17.49 -9.39 25.78
N ASP A 111 18.17 -10.36 26.39
CA ASP A 111 18.56 -11.61 25.71
C ASP A 111 17.37 -12.34 25.05
N GLN A 112 16.18 -12.23 25.65
CA GLN A 112 14.95 -12.80 25.11
C GLN A 112 14.49 -12.07 23.85
N ASP A 113 14.47 -10.74 23.88
CA ASP A 113 14.05 -9.92 22.75
C ASP A 113 15.05 -9.98 21.60
N GLU A 114 16.35 -10.08 21.89
CA GLU A 114 17.38 -10.26 20.86
C GLU A 114 17.20 -11.59 20.12
N ARG A 115 16.98 -12.69 20.86
CA ARG A 115 16.70 -14.01 20.25
C ARG A 115 15.41 -13.98 19.43
N LEU A 116 14.37 -13.34 19.93
CA LEU A 116 13.10 -13.18 19.22
C LEU A 116 13.30 -12.38 17.92
N LEU A 117 13.98 -11.24 17.98
CA LEU A 117 14.27 -10.39 16.83
C LEU A 117 15.07 -11.16 15.77
N ARG A 118 16.10 -11.91 16.19
CA ARG A 118 16.90 -12.75 15.29
C ARG A 118 16.08 -13.85 14.62
N ALA A 119 15.17 -14.50 15.35
CA ALA A 119 14.29 -15.52 14.79
C ALA A 119 13.29 -14.92 13.78
N LEU A 120 12.74 -13.75 14.07
CA LEU A 120 11.84 -13.03 13.15
C LEU A 120 12.57 -12.62 11.86
N LEU A 121 13.78 -12.08 11.95
CA LEU A 121 14.57 -11.69 10.78
C LEU A 121 14.87 -12.89 9.86
N ARG A 122 15.31 -14.02 10.42
CA ARG A 122 15.55 -15.27 9.66
C ARG A 122 14.30 -15.77 8.93
N ARG A 123 13.14 -15.74 9.59
CA ARG A 123 11.86 -16.11 8.97
C ARG A 123 11.46 -15.20 7.80
N THR A 124 11.98 -13.97 7.77
CA THR A 124 11.72 -13.03 6.68
C THR A 124 12.64 -13.27 5.48
N GLU A 125 13.82 -13.85 5.72
CA GLU A 125 14.77 -14.30 4.70
C GLU A 125 14.33 -15.62 4.04
N ASP A 126 13.61 -16.47 4.77
CA ASP A 126 13.09 -17.78 4.32
C ASP A 126 11.75 -17.73 3.54
N VAL A 127 11.26 -16.54 3.16
CA VAL A 127 10.12 -16.46 2.22
C VAL A 127 10.69 -16.60 0.80
N PRO A 128 10.48 -17.73 0.09
CA PRO A 128 10.90 -17.82 -1.29
C PRO A 128 10.16 -16.74 -2.07
N ALA A 129 10.88 -16.08 -2.99
CA ALA A 129 10.35 -15.06 -3.87
C ALA A 129 9.25 -15.64 -4.79
N GLU A 130 8.05 -15.82 -4.25
CA GLU A 130 6.82 -16.06 -5.00
C GLU A 130 6.34 -14.71 -5.55
N HIS A 131 7.13 -14.13 -6.46
CA HIS A 131 6.72 -13.03 -7.33
C HIS A 131 7.18 -13.32 -8.75
N GLY A 132 6.29 -14.01 -9.49
CA GLY A 132 6.16 -13.85 -10.93
C GLY A 132 7.19 -14.56 -11.80
N THR A 133 7.17 -15.90 -11.82
CA THR A 133 7.45 -16.59 -13.08
C THR A 133 6.35 -16.20 -14.07
N VAL A 134 6.66 -15.22 -14.91
CA VAL A 134 5.96 -15.03 -16.18
C VAL A 134 6.23 -16.32 -16.97
N PRO A 135 5.21 -17.13 -17.33
CA PRO A 135 5.47 -18.16 -18.32
C PRO A 135 5.87 -17.46 -19.61
N ALA A 136 7.07 -17.76 -20.11
CA ALA A 136 7.54 -17.32 -21.42
C ALA A 136 6.49 -17.70 -22.48
N PRO A 137 6.21 -16.84 -23.47
CA PRO A 137 5.36 -17.25 -24.59
C PRO A 137 6.07 -18.37 -25.34
N SER A 138 5.41 -19.53 -25.46
CA SER A 138 5.85 -20.62 -26.33
C SER A 138 5.95 -20.10 -27.76
N SER A 139 7.18 -19.96 -28.24
CA SER A 139 7.52 -19.79 -29.64
C SER A 139 7.39 -21.14 -30.34
N GLU A 140 6.22 -21.45 -30.89
CA GLU A 140 6.07 -22.50 -31.91
C GLU A 140 5.53 -21.86 -33.19
N GLY A 141 6.44 -21.60 -34.12
CA GLY A 141 6.08 -21.34 -35.52
C GLY A 141 5.96 -22.67 -36.27
N PRO A 142 5.00 -22.80 -37.20
CA PRO A 142 5.06 -23.85 -38.21
C PRO A 142 5.62 -23.35 -39.56
N PRO A 143 6.20 -24.25 -40.37
CA PRO A 143 7.11 -23.93 -41.46
C PRO A 143 6.44 -23.51 -42.78
N ALA A 144 7.24 -22.88 -43.64
CA ALA A 144 6.89 -22.48 -45.00
C ALA A 144 6.92 -23.66 -46.00
N ALA A 145 5.97 -23.66 -46.96
CA ALA A 145 6.18 -23.66 -48.43
C ALA A 145 5.18 -24.53 -49.23
N GLY A 146 4.61 -23.95 -50.30
CA GLY A 146 4.03 -24.67 -51.47
C GLY A 146 2.82 -23.97 -52.14
N PRO A 147 2.88 -23.55 -53.42
CA PRO A 147 1.79 -22.85 -54.14
C PRO A 147 0.99 -23.81 -55.07
N PRO A 148 0.19 -23.34 -56.07
CA PRO A 148 -1.27 -23.19 -56.00
C PRO A 148 -2.04 -24.12 -56.98
N GLU A 149 -3.32 -24.42 -56.70
CA GLU A 149 -4.26 -24.90 -57.73
C GLU A 149 -5.62 -24.18 -57.67
N SER A 150 -5.91 -23.50 -58.77
CA SER A 150 -7.25 -23.17 -59.29
C SER A 150 -7.75 -24.35 -60.16
N PRO A 151 -9.01 -24.47 -60.62
CA PRO A 151 -10.05 -23.42 -60.75
C PRO A 151 -11.51 -23.89 -60.48
N ALA A 152 -12.44 -22.96 -60.75
CA ALA A 152 -13.79 -23.13 -61.33
C ALA A 152 -14.99 -22.88 -60.40
N GLY A 153 -15.84 -21.91 -60.81
CA GLY A 153 -17.21 -21.76 -60.29
C GLY A 153 -17.79 -20.35 -60.24
N LEU A 154 -17.81 -19.62 -61.36
CA LEU A 154 -18.82 -18.58 -61.65
C LEU A 154 -20.21 -19.27 -61.87
N PRO A 155 -21.39 -18.59 -61.90
CA PRO A 155 -21.60 -17.14 -62.05
C PRO A 155 -22.80 -16.49 -61.28
N GLU A 156 -22.93 -15.17 -61.50
CA GLU A 156 -24.15 -14.31 -61.47
C GLU A 156 -24.73 -13.73 -60.17
N GLY A 157 -24.95 -12.41 -60.17
CA GLY A 157 -25.78 -11.74 -59.15
C GLY A 157 -25.78 -10.19 -59.08
N ARG A 158 -26.13 -9.51 -60.19
CA ARG A 158 -26.74 -8.15 -60.32
C ARG A 158 -26.88 -7.19 -59.11
N GLY A 159 -26.54 -5.91 -59.38
CA GLY A 159 -27.20 -4.70 -58.86
C GLY A 159 -26.44 -4.00 -57.72
N ARG A 160 -26.23 -2.69 -57.70
CA ARG A 160 -26.73 -1.54 -58.47
C ARG A 160 -25.72 -0.40 -58.32
#